data_AF-A0A7J8M4L1-F1
#
_entry.id   AF-A0A7J8M4L1-F1
#
_cell.length_a   1.000
_cell.length_b   1.000
_cell.length_c   1.000
_cell.angle_alpha   90.00
_cell.angle_beta   90.00
_cell.angle_gamma   90.00
#
_symmetry.space_group_name_H-M   'P 1'
#
loop_
_entity.id
_entity.type
_entity.pdbx_description
1 polymer ?
#
loop_
_entity_poly.entity_id
_entity_poly.type
_entity_poly.pdbx_seq_one_letter_code
_entity_poly.pdbx_strand_id
1 'polypeptide(L)'
;MGVSFVVFPCCFFLFSLIYFSSGSEVVTIHVNEAKNLLQSGYRYIDVRTVEEFEKGHVEAENILNIPYLFITPEGRVKNPEFLKEVSSLCQEEDRLIV
;
A
#
# COMPACT_ATOMS: atom_id res chain seq x y z
N MET A 1 49.07 -24.40 -8.48
CA MET A 1 48.59 -24.07 -7.13
C MET A 1 47.08 -23.90 -7.23
N GLY A 2 46.34 -24.95 -6.86
CA GLY A 2 44.89 -24.97 -6.95
C GLY A 2 44.28 -24.11 -5.86
N VAL A 3 43.52 -23.09 -6.25
CA VAL A 3 42.60 -22.39 -5.35
C VAL A 3 41.30 -23.19 -5.35
N SER A 4 41.11 -23.99 -4.30
CA SER A 4 39.81 -24.58 -3.99
C SER A 4 38.84 -23.44 -3.67
N PHE A 5 37.93 -23.14 -4.60
CA PHE A 5 36.75 -22.34 -4.31
C PHE A 5 35.79 -23.20 -3.50
N VAL A 6 35.97 -23.20 -2.18
CA VAL A 6 34.92 -23.64 -1.26
C VAL A 6 33.87 -22.55 -1.28
N VAL A 7 32.92 -22.67 -2.21
CA VAL A 7 31.72 -21.83 -2.23
C VAL A 7 30.92 -22.20 -0.98
N PHE A 8 31.05 -21.36 0.05
CA PHE A 8 30.30 -21.49 1.28
C PHE A 8 28.80 -21.42 0.94
N PRO A 9 28.00 -22.46 1.25
CA PRO A 9 26.60 -22.53 0.79
C PRO A 9 25.69 -21.48 1.44
N CYS A 10 26.18 -20.72 2.42
CA CYS A 10 25.43 -19.61 3.03
C CYS A 10 25.37 -18.34 2.17
N CYS A 11 26.35 -18.09 1.29
CA CYS A 11 26.38 -16.85 0.50
C CYS A 11 25.42 -16.87 -0.70
N PHE A 12 24.97 -18.06 -1.13
CA PHE A 12 24.00 -18.20 -2.23
C PHE A 12 22.56 -17.91 -1.77
N PHE A 13 22.27 -18.07 -0.47
CA PHE A 13 20.94 -17.85 0.08
C PHE A 13 20.57 -16.36 0.14
N LEU A 14 21.53 -15.48 0.43
CA LEU A 14 21.31 -14.04 0.52
C LEU A 14 21.03 -13.39 -0.84
N PHE A 15 21.62 -13.90 -1.93
CA PHE A 15 21.37 -13.38 -3.27
C PHE A 15 19.95 -13.72 -3.78
N SER A 16 19.37 -14.83 -3.31
CA SER A 16 18.01 -15.23 -3.69
C SER A 16 16.92 -14.39 -3.02
N LEU A 17 17.18 -13.82 -1.84
CA LEU A 17 16.24 -12.90 -1.16
C LEU A 17 16.16 -11.54 -1.86
N ILE A 18 17.27 -11.05 -2.43
CA ILE A 18 17.32 -9.73 -3.09
C ILE A 18 16.56 -9.75 -4.43
N TYR A 19 16.43 -10.92 -5.07
CA TYR A 19 15.74 -11.08 -6.35
C TYR A 19 14.21 -11.20 -6.23
N PHE A 20 13.67 -11.30 -5.01
CA PHE A 20 12.22 -11.41 -4.77
C PHE A 20 11.52 -10.07 -4.57
N SER A 21 12.20 -8.94 -4.82
CA SER A 21 11.54 -7.64 -4.92
C SER A 21 10.77 -7.54 -6.25
N SER A 22 9.73 -8.36 -6.43
CA SER A 22 8.76 -8.12 -7.49
C SER A 22 8.03 -6.82 -7.15
N GLY A 23 8.18 -5.78 -7.99
CA GLY A 23 7.32 -4.61 -7.87
C GLY A 23 5.87 -5.07 -7.83
N SER A 24 5.12 -4.62 -6.82
CA SER A 24 3.72 -4.99 -6.65
C SER A 24 2.92 -4.47 -7.84
N GLU A 25 2.25 -5.37 -8.56
CA GLU A 25 1.35 -5.01 -9.64
C GLU A 25 0.10 -4.34 -9.06
N VAL A 26 -0.22 -3.13 -9.54
CA VAL A 26 -1.47 -2.45 -9.19
C VAL A 26 -2.58 -3.02 -10.06
N VAL A 27 -3.50 -3.76 -9.44
CA VAL A 27 -4.62 -4.41 -10.13
C VAL A 27 -5.90 -3.59 -9.94
N THR A 28 -6.56 -3.23 -11.05
CA THR A 28 -7.89 -2.62 -11.02
C THR A 28 -8.95 -3.71 -10.91
N ILE A 29 -9.84 -3.58 -9.93
CA ILE A 29 -10.89 -4.57 -9.63
C ILE A 29 -12.28 -3.96 -9.73
N HIS A 30 -13.30 -4.80 -9.87
CA HIS A 30 -14.70 -4.36 -9.84
C HIS A 30 -15.19 -4.12 -8.41
N VAL A 31 -16.21 -3.26 -8.24
CA VAL A 31 -16.78 -2.92 -6.92
C VAL A 31 -17.28 -4.14 -6.12
N ASN A 32 -17.81 -5.16 -6.80
CA ASN A 32 -18.25 -6.39 -6.13
C ASN A 32 -17.06 -7.20 -5.60
N GLU A 33 -15.94 -7.21 -6.31
CA GLU A 33 -14.70 -7.86 -5.87
C GLU A 33 -14.10 -7.08 -4.70
N ALA A 34 -14.05 -5.75 -4.78
CA ALA A 34 -13.59 -4.90 -3.68
C ALA A 34 -14.38 -5.19 -2.39
N LYS A 35 -15.71 -5.29 -2.47
CA LYS A 35 -16.56 -5.66 -1.32
C LYS A 35 -16.14 -6.99 -0.69
N ASN A 36 -15.91 -8.03 -1.50
CA ASN A 36 -15.50 -9.34 -1.01
C ASN A 36 -14.10 -9.31 -0.37
N LEU A 37 -13.19 -8.53 -0.94
CA LEU A 37 -11.83 -8.36 -0.40
C LEU A 37 -11.83 -7.60 0.93
N LEU A 38 -12.66 -6.57 1.07
CA LEU A 38 -12.83 -5.86 2.35
C LEU A 38 -13.33 -6.81 3.45
N GLN A 39 -14.27 -7.70 3.13
CA GLN A 39 -14.71 -8.75 4.04
C GLN A 39 -13.62 -9.79 4.34
N SER A 40 -12.63 -9.93 3.46
CA SER A 40 -11.48 -10.83 3.61
C SER A 40 -10.30 -10.18 4.37
N GLY A 41 -10.50 -8.99 4.94
CA GLY A 41 -9.52 -8.27 5.75
C GLY A 41 -8.58 -7.37 4.96
N TYR A 42 -8.91 -7.00 3.72
CA TYR A 42 -8.19 -5.93 3.03
C TYR A 42 -8.54 -4.59 3.66
N ARG A 43 -7.60 -3.65 3.61
CA ARG A 43 -7.75 -2.31 4.13
C ARG A 43 -8.13 -1.35 3.01
N TYR A 44 -9.16 -0.55 3.23
CA TYR A 44 -9.58 0.48 2.28
C TYR A 44 -8.95 1.82 2.65
N ILE A 45 -8.28 2.47 1.70
CA ILE A 45 -7.75 3.81 1.85
C ILE A 45 -8.56 4.73 0.95
N ASP A 46 -9.48 5.48 1.56
CA ASP A 46 -10.22 6.52 0.88
C ASP A 46 -9.33 7.77 0.74
N VAL A 47 -8.94 8.09 -0.49
CA VAL A 47 -8.03 9.20 -0.80
C VAL A 47 -8.74 10.52 -1.09
N ARG A 48 -10.06 10.58 -0.91
CA ARG A 48 -10.87 11.80 -1.04
C ARG A 48 -10.58 12.79 0.08
N THR A 49 -11.09 14.01 -0.06
CA THR A 49 -10.96 14.99 1.02
C THR A 49 -11.76 14.55 2.25
N VAL A 50 -11.36 15.06 3.42
CA VAL A 50 -12.03 14.74 4.69
C VAL A 50 -13.50 15.14 4.62
N GLU A 51 -13.82 16.26 3.99
CA GLU A 51 -15.19 16.76 3.87
C GLU A 51 -16.05 15.85 2.98
N GLU A 52 -15.47 15.23 1.93
CA GLU A 52 -16.18 14.25 1.10
C GLU A 52 -16.41 12.95 1.85
N PHE A 53 -15.43 12.53 2.66
CA PHE A 53 -15.52 11.33 3.49
C PHE A 53 -16.57 11.46 4.59
N GLU A 54 -16.59 12.58 5.31
CA GLU A 54 -17.54 12.86 6.39
C GLU A 54 -18.99 13.00 5.88
N LYS A 55 -19.19 13.50 4.67
CA LYS A 55 -20.51 13.54 4.02
C LYS A 55 -21.06 12.15 3.72
N GLY A 56 -20.19 11.17 3.54
CA GLY A 56 -20.56 9.79 3.25
C GLY A 56 -19.36 8.96 2.80
N HIS A 57 -19.24 7.79 3.40
CA HIS A 57 -18.22 6.80 3.08
C HIS A 57 -18.77 5.40 3.23
N VAL A 58 -18.01 4.42 2.71
CA VAL A 58 -18.35 3.01 2.85
C VAL A 58 -18.13 2.61 4.31
N GLU A 59 -19.14 2.01 4.94
CA GLU A 59 -18.98 1.39 6.26
C GLU A 59 -18.25 0.05 6.10
N ALA A 60 -16.98 0.01 6.50
CA ALA A 60 -16.15 -1.19 6.52
C ALA A 60 -15.28 -1.20 7.78
N GLU A 61 -14.89 -2.39 8.24
CA GLU A 61 -14.12 -2.54 9.49
C GLU A 61 -12.72 -1.90 9.42
N ASN A 62 -12.09 -1.92 8.25
CA ASN A 62 -10.72 -1.45 8.03
C ASN A 62 -10.67 -0.34 6.97
N ILE A 63 -11.36 0.78 7.22
CA ILE A 63 -11.32 1.97 6.37
C ILE A 63 -10.46 3.07 6.99
N LEU A 64 -9.61 3.70 6.17
CA LEU A 64 -8.80 4.87 6.51
C LEU A 64 -9.09 5.97 5.50
N ASN A 65 -9.30 7.20 5.94
CA ASN A 65 -9.30 8.35 5.05
C ASN A 65 -7.94 9.05 5.14
N ILE A 66 -7.20 9.05 4.03
CA ILE A 66 -5.91 9.75 3.91
C ILE A 66 -5.98 10.57 2.62
N PRO A 67 -6.35 11.86 2.70
CA PRO A 67 -6.55 12.67 1.51
C PRO A 67 -5.29 12.79 0.67
N TYR A 68 -5.39 12.47 -0.62
CA TYR A 68 -4.30 12.72 -1.56
C TYR A 68 -4.24 14.19 -1.99
N LEU A 69 -5.40 14.86 -2.01
CA LEU A 69 -5.55 16.26 -2.37
C LEU A 69 -6.32 17.01 -1.28
N PHE A 70 -5.88 18.23 -1.00
CA PHE A 70 -6.61 19.21 -0.21
C PHE A 70 -7.27 20.23 -1.13
N ILE A 71 -8.48 20.66 -0.77
CA ILE A 71 -9.15 21.78 -1.43
C ILE A 71 -8.81 23.05 -0.65
N THR A 72 -8.10 23.95 -1.31
CA THR A 72 -7.73 25.28 -0.80
C THR A 72 -8.42 26.36 -1.64
N PRO A 73 -8.55 27.61 -1.14
CA PRO A 73 -9.06 28.72 -1.94
C PRO A 73 -8.31 28.92 -3.27
N GLU A 74 -7.02 28.59 -3.29
CA GLU A 74 -6.13 28.69 -4.46
C GLU A 74 -6.24 27.49 -5.41
N GLY A 75 -7.00 26.46 -5.04
CA GLY A 75 -7.23 25.25 -5.85
C GLY A 75 -6.89 23.95 -5.13
N ARG A 76 -6.58 22.91 -5.89
CA ARG A 76 -6.23 21.58 -5.35
C ARG A 76 -4.74 21.48 -5.10
N VAL A 77 -4.37 21.18 -3.87
CA VAL A 77 -2.97 21.02 -3.44
C VAL A 77 -2.74 19.57 -3.02
N LYS A 78 -1.63 18.95 -3.46
CA LYS A 78 -1.26 17.60 -3.01
C LYS A 78 -0.90 17.61 -1.54
N ASN A 79 -1.34 16.58 -0.81
CA ASN A 79 -0.89 16.37 0.56
C ASN A 79 0.60 15.95 0.56
N PRO A 80 1.52 16.79 1.06
CA PRO A 80 2.95 16.43 1.11
C PRO A 80 3.24 15.31 2.10
N GLU A 81 2.39 15.13 3.12
CA GLU A 81 2.54 14.13 4.17
C GLU A 81 1.87 12.79 3.81
N PHE A 82 1.23 12.68 2.64
CA PHE A 82 0.44 11.50 2.24
C PHE A 82 1.18 10.17 2.47
N LEU A 83 2.41 10.05 1.95
CA LEU A 83 3.19 8.83 2.09
C LEU A 83 3.59 8.53 3.54
N LYS A 84 3.84 9.57 4.33
CA LYS A 84 4.19 9.43 5.74
C LYS A 84 2.99 8.97 6.55
N GLU A 85 1.81 9.52 6.30
CA GLU A 85 0.56 9.09 6.93
C GLU A 85 0.25 7.63 6.59
N VAL A 86 0.29 7.26 5.30
CA VAL A 86 0.12 5.87 4.85
C VAL A 86 1.14 4.95 5.54
N SER A 87 2.42 5.31 5.55
CA SER A 87 3.47 4.47 6.16
C SER A 87 3.35 4.37 7.69
N SER A 88 2.69 5.34 8.34
CA SER A 88 2.48 5.33 9.80
C SER A 88 1.29 4.47 10.22
N LEU A 89 0.31 4.30 9.32
CA LEU A 89 -0.94 3.59 9.59
C LEU A 89 -0.98 2.20 8.94
N CYS A 90 -0.20 1.99 7.89
CA CYS A 90 -0.13 0.74 7.13
C CYS A 90 1.25 0.09 7.24
N GLN A 91 1.26 -1.23 7.37
CA GLN A 91 2.45 -2.07 7.32
C GLN A 91 2.75 -2.49 5.87
N GLU A 92 3.95 -2.96 5.58
CA GLU A 92 4.33 -3.42 4.22
C GLU A 92 3.53 -4.67 3.79
N GLU A 93 3.10 -5.47 4.75
CA GLU A 93 2.31 -6.68 4.55
C GLU A 93 0.80 -6.40 4.40
N ASP A 94 0.36 -5.16 4.64
CA ASP A 94 -1.05 -4.80 4.52
C ASP A 94 -1.50 -4.88 3.06
N ARG A 95 -2.66 -5.53 2.85
CA ARG A 95 -3.28 -5.62 1.54
C ARG A 95 -4.25 -4.46 1.36
N LEU A 96 -3.87 -3.50 0.52
CA LEU A 96 -4.57 -2.22 0.37
C LEU A 96 -5.50 -2.21 -0.84
N ILE A 97 -6.64 -1.53 -0.71
CA ILE A 97 -7.55 -1.10 -1.78
C ILE A 97 -7.65 0.41 -1.67
N VAL A 98 -7.59 1.11 -2.81
CA VAL A 98 -7.62 2.58 -2.88
C VAL A 98 -8.79 3.02 -3.76
#